data_AF-A0A840YU50-F1
#
_entry.id   AF-A0A840YU50-F1
#
_cell.length_a   1.000
_cell.length_b   1.000
_cell.length_c   1.000
_cell.angle_alpha   90.00
_cell.angle_beta   90.00
_cell.angle_gamma   90.00
#
_symmetry.space_group_name_H-M   'P 1'
#
loop_
_entity.id
_entity.type
_entity.pdbx_description
1 polymer ?
#
loop_
_entity_poly.entity_id
_entity_poly.type
_entity_poly.pdbx_seq_one_letter_code
_entity_poly.pdbx_strand_id
1 'polypeptide(L)'
;MARADIRNDGRPITVQHHSARGDVKRNSGNFTRGSQLLSHEVLMWLSGAKMPFLMWLGVVLLAYVVILSVKLDENNVQLICMRVLSGLWEWVALDPMKPVNLRLPDNSVRHTYMGYVPYVPDVAL
;
A
#
# COMPACT_ATOMS: atom_id res chain seq x y z
N MET A 1 31.53 -67.53 -20.82
CA MET A 1 31.16 -67.24 -19.42
C MET A 1 30.39 -65.91 -19.33
N ALA A 2 29.11 -65.89 -19.73
CA ALA A 2 28.28 -64.67 -19.74
C ALA A 2 27.33 -64.55 -18.52
N ARG A 3 27.27 -65.59 -17.67
CA ARG A 3 26.35 -65.68 -16.51
C ARG A 3 26.92 -65.10 -15.20
N ALA A 4 28.15 -64.61 -15.20
CA ALA A 4 28.75 -63.97 -14.02
C ALA A 4 28.55 -62.45 -13.99
N ASP A 5 27.99 -61.86 -15.06
CA ASP A 5 27.66 -60.45 -15.15
C ASP A 5 26.28 -60.20 -14.51
N ILE A 6 26.21 -59.24 -13.59
CA ILE A 6 24.98 -58.79 -12.93
C ILE A 6 23.88 -58.39 -13.92
N ARG A 7 24.25 -58.03 -15.15
CA ARG A 7 23.31 -57.69 -16.24
C ARG A 7 22.55 -58.91 -16.79
N ASN A 8 23.12 -60.10 -16.64
CA ASN A 8 22.63 -61.33 -17.27
C ASN A 8 22.22 -62.42 -16.26
N ASP A 9 22.36 -62.18 -14.94
CA ASP A 9 22.11 -63.16 -13.87
C ASP A 9 20.64 -63.17 -13.39
N GLY A 10 19.79 -62.22 -13.84
CA GLY A 10 18.34 -62.21 -13.58
C GLY A 10 17.92 -62.09 -12.11
N ARG A 11 18.88 -61.90 -11.18
CA ARG A 11 18.63 -61.72 -9.76
C ARG A 11 18.07 -60.31 -9.50
N PRO A 12 17.04 -60.17 -8.65
CA PRO A 12 16.54 -58.85 -8.27
C PRO A 12 17.57 -58.15 -7.38
N ILE A 13 18.19 -57.09 -7.91
CA ILE A 13 19.13 -56.24 -7.18
C ILE A 13 18.49 -54.86 -7.06
N THR A 14 18.27 -54.39 -5.84
CA THR A 14 17.83 -53.01 -5.58
C THR A 14 18.94 -52.04 -5.95
N VAL A 15 18.75 -51.30 -7.03
CA VAL A 15 19.65 -50.22 -7.46
C VAL A 15 19.53 -49.07 -6.47
N GLN A 16 20.46 -48.98 -5.52
CA GLN A 16 20.59 -47.79 -4.69
C GLN A 16 21.14 -46.66 -5.56
N HIS A 17 20.25 -45.78 -6.01
CA HIS A 17 20.66 -44.56 -6.69
C HIS A 17 21.45 -43.68 -5.70
N HIS A 18 22.74 -43.50 -5.96
CA HIS A 18 23.62 -42.53 -5.29
C HIS A 18 23.27 -41.09 -5.75
N SER A 19 21.98 -40.74 -5.73
CA SER A 19 21.55 -39.37 -5.92
C SER A 19 22.05 -38.57 -4.72
N ALA A 20 23.09 -37.77 -4.93
CA ALA A 20 23.61 -36.81 -3.95
C ALA A 20 22.61 -35.70 -3.57
N ARG A 21 21.36 -35.75 -4.05
CA ARG A 21 20.27 -35.01 -3.41
C ARG A 21 19.89 -35.78 -2.15
N GLY A 22 20.45 -35.34 -1.03
CA GLY A 22 19.99 -35.74 0.30
C GLY A 22 18.47 -35.59 0.45
N ASP A 23 17.97 -36.10 1.58
CA ASP A 23 16.55 -36.16 1.93
C ASP A 23 15.75 -34.99 1.36
N VAL A 24 14.71 -35.31 0.58
CA VAL A 24 13.82 -34.29 0.02
C VAL A 24 13.10 -33.67 1.20
N LYS A 25 13.66 -32.59 1.76
CA LYS A 25 12.96 -31.71 2.70
C LYS A 25 11.82 -31.05 1.93
N ARG A 26 10.71 -31.78 1.81
CA ARG A 26 9.45 -31.22 1.37
C ARG A 26 9.08 -30.19 2.43
N ASN A 27 9.24 -28.92 2.08
CA ASN A 27 8.69 -27.79 2.80
C ASN A 27 7.15 -27.85 2.69
N SER A 28 6.56 -28.87 3.30
CA SER A 28 5.15 -29.22 3.24
C SER A 28 4.29 -28.37 4.17
N GLY A 29 4.93 -27.54 5.01
CA GLY A 29 4.26 -26.51 5.82
C GLY A 29 4.23 -25.13 5.18
N ASN A 30 4.99 -24.90 4.10
CA ASN A 30 4.97 -23.64 3.37
C ASN A 30 4.39 -23.94 1.98
N PHE A 31 3.08 -23.70 1.81
CA PHE A 31 2.46 -23.63 0.49
C PHE A 31 3.34 -22.70 -0.36
N THR A 32 4.15 -23.25 -1.27
CA THR A 32 5.23 -22.51 -1.94
C THR A 32 5.15 -22.61 -3.46
N ARG A 33 4.18 -23.36 -4.02
CA ARG A 33 3.94 -23.37 -5.47
C ARG A 33 2.54 -22.90 -5.84
N GLY A 34 1.49 -23.44 -5.21
CA GLY A 34 0.10 -23.03 -5.50
C GLY A 34 -0.28 -21.64 -4.96
N SER A 35 0.11 -21.33 -3.72
CA SER A 35 -0.15 -20.01 -3.12
C SER A 35 0.66 -18.89 -3.80
N GLN A 36 1.89 -19.17 -4.23
CA GLN A 36 2.68 -18.23 -5.02
C GLN A 36 2.01 -17.95 -6.37
N LEU A 37 1.40 -18.96 -6.98
CA LEU A 37 0.66 -18.80 -8.23
C LEU A 37 -0.57 -17.91 -8.04
N LEU A 38 -1.36 -18.13 -6.99
CA LEU A 38 -2.52 -17.30 -6.65
C LEU A 38 -2.13 -15.86 -6.28
N SER A 39 -1.10 -15.67 -5.44
CA SER A 39 -0.62 -14.34 -5.09
C SER A 39 -0.11 -13.58 -6.32
N HIS A 40 0.62 -14.27 -7.19
CA HIS A 40 1.15 -13.67 -8.42
C HIS A 40 0.06 -13.35 -9.43
N GLU A 41 -0.94 -14.23 -9.58
CA GLU A 41 -2.11 -14.02 -10.45
C GLU A 41 -2.93 -12.79 -10.01
N VAL A 42 -3.21 -12.66 -8.70
CA VAL A 42 -3.91 -11.49 -8.16
C VAL A 42 -3.11 -10.21 -8.35
N LEU A 43 -1.79 -10.25 -8.14
CA LEU A 43 -0.92 -9.08 -8.35
C LEU A 43 -0.85 -8.67 -9.83
N MET A 44 -0.79 -9.64 -10.75
CA MET A 44 -0.84 -9.37 -12.19
C MET A 44 -2.18 -8.76 -12.59
N TRP A 45 -3.29 -9.27 -12.05
CA TRP A 45 -4.61 -8.71 -12.30
C TRP A 45 -4.73 -7.28 -11.79
N LEU A 46 -4.29 -7.01 -10.55
CA LEU A 46 -4.29 -5.66 -9.99
C LEU A 46 -3.39 -4.69 -10.78
N SER A 47 -2.21 -5.15 -11.21
CA SER A 47 -1.32 -4.36 -12.06
C SER A 47 -1.94 -4.07 -13.43
N GLY A 48 -2.67 -5.05 -14.00
CA GLY A 48 -3.41 -4.89 -15.24
C GLY A 48 -4.60 -3.92 -15.10
N ALA A 49 -5.31 -3.97 -13.97
CA ALA A 49 -6.47 -3.12 -13.69
C ALA A 49 -6.08 -1.68 -13.32
N LYS A 50 -4.88 -1.46 -12.78
CA LYS A 50 -4.38 -0.14 -12.35
C LYS A 50 -4.44 0.90 -13.47
N MET A 51 -3.89 0.60 -14.66
CA MET A 51 -3.80 1.58 -15.75
C MET A 51 -5.17 1.95 -16.34
N PRO A 52 -6.07 1.00 -16.65
CA PRO A 52 -7.44 1.31 -17.05
C PRO A 52 -8.19 2.14 -16.01
N PHE A 53 -8.05 1.82 -14.72
CA PHE A 53 -8.71 2.57 -13.66
C PHE A 53 -8.21 4.02 -13.57
N LEU A 54 -6.90 4.23 -13.63
CA LEU A 54 -6.31 5.57 -13.66
C LEU A 54 -6.74 6.36 -14.89
N MET A 55 -6.76 5.72 -16.06
CA MET A 55 -7.22 6.34 -17.30
C MET A 55 -8.70 6.73 -17.22
N TRP A 56 -9.55 5.83 -16.73
CA TRP A 56 -10.97 6.10 -16.49
C TRP A 56 -11.17 7.30 -15.56
N LEU A 57 -10.47 7.33 -14.43
CA LEU A 57 -10.52 8.45 -13.48
C LEU A 57 -10.08 9.76 -14.14
N GLY A 58 -8.98 9.74 -14.90
CA GLY A 58 -8.49 10.90 -15.65
C GLY A 58 -9.50 11.42 -16.67
N VAL A 59 -10.11 10.54 -17.45
CA VAL A 59 -11.13 10.90 -18.46
C VAL A 59 -12.38 11.47 -17.78
N VAL A 60 -12.85 10.86 -16.69
CA VAL A 60 -14.01 11.35 -15.92
C VAL A 60 -13.72 12.74 -15.35
N LEU A 61 -12.54 12.93 -14.74
CA LEU A 61 -12.15 14.22 -14.16
C LEU A 61 -12.05 15.31 -15.23
N LEU A 62 -11.42 15.00 -16.37
CA LEU A 62 -11.31 15.94 -17.48
C LEU A 62 -12.68 16.29 -18.07
N ALA A 63 -13.54 15.29 -18.31
CA ALA A 63 -14.90 15.52 -18.80
C ALA A 63 -15.71 16.36 -17.80
N TYR A 64 -15.58 16.08 -16.50
CA TYR A 64 -16.25 16.84 -15.45
C TYR A 64 -15.83 18.31 -15.43
N VAL A 65 -14.53 18.59 -15.49
CA VAL A 65 -14.00 19.97 -15.56
C VAL A 65 -14.52 20.67 -16.81
N VAL A 66 -14.47 20.04 -17.98
CA VAL A 66 -14.97 20.62 -19.23
C VAL A 66 -16.46 20.94 -19.15
N ILE A 67 -17.28 20.02 -18.65
CA ILE A 67 -18.73 20.22 -18.51
C ILE A 67 -19.00 21.39 -17.56
N LEU A 68 -18.31 21.46 -16.42
CA LEU A 68 -18.47 22.57 -15.48
C LEU A 68 -18.05 23.90 -16.09
N SER A 69 -16.91 23.96 -16.79
CA SER A 69 -16.43 25.19 -17.43
C SER A 69 -17.38 25.71 -18.51
N VAL A 70 -18.10 24.83 -19.21
CA VAL A 70 -19.09 25.26 -20.22
C VAL A 70 -20.43 25.64 -19.60
N LYS A 71 -20.83 24.99 -18.50
CA LYS A 71 -22.16 25.20 -17.89
C LYS A 71 -22.20 26.31 -16.85
N LEU A 72 -21.09 26.64 -16.20
CA LEU A 72 -21.08 27.60 -15.11
C LEU A 72 -20.62 28.98 -15.57
N ASP A 73 -21.35 30.00 -15.13
CA ASP A 73 -20.88 31.38 -15.17
C ASP A 73 -19.66 31.59 -14.28
N GLU A 74 -18.86 32.61 -14.62
CA GLU A 74 -17.60 32.97 -13.96
C GLU A 74 -17.70 33.05 -12.42
N ASN A 75 -18.78 33.65 -11.89
CA ASN A 75 -19.00 33.76 -10.44
C ASN A 75 -19.18 32.37 -9.78
N ASN A 76 -19.90 31.47 -10.44
CA ASN A 76 -20.12 30.12 -9.91
C ASN A 76 -18.82 29.32 -9.89
N VAL A 77 -17.94 29.49 -10.89
CA VAL A 77 -16.60 28.89 -10.90
C VAL A 77 -15.77 29.41 -9.72
N GLN A 78 -15.78 30.72 -9.47
CA GLN A 78 -15.07 31.32 -8.35
C GLN A 78 -15.56 30.79 -6.99
N LEU A 79 -16.87 30.65 -6.79
CA LEU A 79 -17.43 30.08 -5.56
C LEU A 79 -16.98 28.63 -5.32
N ILE A 80 -16.94 27.81 -6.38
CA ILE A 80 -16.44 26.43 -6.29
C ILE A 80 -14.95 26.42 -5.92
N CYS A 81 -14.13 27.24 -6.58
CA CYS A 81 -12.71 27.36 -6.26
C CYS A 81 -12.48 27.78 -4.80
N MET A 82 -13.24 28.75 -4.30
CA MET A 82 -13.18 29.17 -2.89
C MET A 82 -13.60 28.06 -1.93
N ARG A 83 -14.62 27.27 -2.29
CA ARG A 83 -15.06 26.13 -1.47
C ARG A 83 -14.00 25.03 -1.41
N VAL A 84 -13.37 24.70 -2.55
CA VAL A 84 -12.26 23.73 -2.60
C VAL A 84 -11.08 24.24 -1.79
N LEU A 85 -10.71 25.51 -1.94
CA LEU A 85 -9.62 26.13 -1.18
C LEU A 85 -9.90 26.08 0.33
N SER A 86 -11.12 26.42 0.76
CA SER A 86 -11.55 26.33 2.16
C SER A 86 -11.46 24.90 2.70
N GLY A 87 -11.90 23.90 1.93
CA GLY A 87 -11.80 22.50 2.34
C GLY A 87 -10.36 21.99 2.41
N LEU A 88 -9.51 22.41 1.46
CA LEU A 88 -8.06 22.12 1.52
C LEU A 88 -7.41 22.78 2.72
N TRP A 89 -7.80 24.02 3.04
CA TRP A 89 -7.31 24.71 4.23
C TRP A 89 -7.80 24.05 5.51
N GLU A 90 -9.05 23.60 5.60
CA GLU A 90 -9.55 22.80 6.73
C GLU A 90 -8.77 21.48 6.89
N TRP A 91 -8.37 20.86 5.78
CA TRP A 91 -7.59 19.62 5.79
C TRP A 91 -6.13 19.84 6.20
N VAL A 92 -5.51 20.93 5.73
CA VAL A 92 -4.12 21.31 6.07
C VAL A 92 -4.02 21.96 7.45
N ALA A 93 -5.03 22.71 7.86
CA ALA A 93 -5.12 23.30 9.18
C ALA A 93 -5.10 22.16 10.19
N LEU A 94 -3.97 22.03 10.87
CA LEU A 94 -3.83 21.19 12.04
C LEU A 94 -4.94 21.62 13.00
N ASP A 95 -5.95 20.76 13.14
CA ASP A 95 -7.17 20.96 13.93
C ASP A 95 -6.90 21.92 15.11
N PRO A 96 -7.58 23.09 15.19
CA PRO A 96 -7.42 24.00 16.32
C PRO A 96 -7.68 23.33 17.67
N MET A 97 -8.50 22.27 17.68
CA MET A 97 -8.82 21.45 18.84
C MET A 97 -7.86 20.28 19.05
N LYS A 98 -6.79 20.18 18.25
CA LYS A 98 -5.75 19.18 18.43
C LYS A 98 -5.12 19.36 19.82
N PRO A 99 -5.10 18.31 20.66
CA PRO A 99 -4.45 18.38 21.96
C PRO A 99 -2.93 18.49 21.78
N VAL A 100 -2.32 19.43 22.50
CA VAL A 100 -0.88 19.72 22.49
C VAL A 100 -0.40 19.87 23.92
N ASN A 101 0.81 19.36 24.19
CA ASN A 101 1.47 19.51 25.48
C ASN A 101 2.44 20.69 25.38
N LEU A 102 2.14 21.78 26.07
CA LEU A 102 3.06 22.90 26.18
C LEU A 102 4.03 22.66 27.33
N ARG A 103 5.32 22.90 27.08
CA ARG A 103 6.35 22.92 28.11
C ARG A 103 6.67 24.37 28.43
N LEU A 104 6.33 24.79 29.65
CA LEU A 104 6.54 26.16 30.10
C LEU A 104 8.00 26.38 30.53
N PRO A 105 8.45 27.65 30.64
CA PRO A 105 9.80 27.99 31.10
C PRO A 105 10.14 27.46 32.51
N ASP A 106 9.13 27.24 33.34
CA ASP A 106 9.23 26.62 34.68
C ASP A 106 9.40 25.08 34.63
N ASN A 107 9.51 24.52 33.41
CA ASN A 107 9.62 23.10 33.12
C ASN A 107 8.35 22.29 33.43
N SER A 108 7.23 22.94 33.74
CA SER A 108 5.93 22.31 33.91
C SER A 108 5.31 21.98 32.54
N VAL A 109 4.47 20.93 32.51
CA VAL A 109 3.73 20.53 31.31
C VAL A 109 2.27 20.89 31.47
N ARG A 110 1.76 21.71 30.55
CA ARG A 110 0.36 22.10 30.50
C ARG A 110 -0.31 21.51 29.26
N HIS A 111 -1.36 20.72 29.49
CA HIS A 111 -2.20 20.19 28.43
C HIS A 111 -3.16 21.29 27.93
N THR A 112 -3.14 21.58 26.64
CA THR A 112 -4.03 22.56 26.00
C THR A 112 -4.33 22.14 24.57
N TYR A 113 -5.13 22.92 23.85
CA TYR A 113 -5.39 22.73 22.42
C TYR A 113 -4.60 23.74 21.59
N MET A 114 -4.27 23.37 20.34
CA MET A 114 -3.44 24.17 19.42
C MET A 114 -3.95 25.61 19.26
N GLY A 115 -5.26 25.81 19.19
CA GLY A 115 -5.89 27.13 19.06
C GLY A 115 -5.73 28.03 20.29
N TYR A 116 -5.46 27.46 21.48
CA TYR A 116 -5.26 28.23 22.72
C TYR A 116 -3.79 28.62 22.96
N VAL A 117 -2.84 28.00 22.25
CA VAL A 117 -1.39 28.24 22.42
C VAL A 117 -1.00 29.72 22.32
N PRO A 118 -1.52 30.53 21.37
CA PRO A 118 -1.14 31.93 21.25
C PRO A 118 -1.59 32.81 22.43
N TYR A 119 -2.52 32.33 23.26
CA TYR A 119 -3.03 33.07 24.42
C TYR A 119 -2.28 32.71 25.71
N VAL A 120 -1.29 31.82 25.65
CA VAL A 120 -0.42 31.51 26.79
C VAL A 120 0.64 32.61 26.88
N PRO A 121 0.68 33.40 27.97
CA PRO A 121 1.59 34.53 28.10
C PRO A 121 3.07 34.14 27.97
N ASP A 122 3.41 32.91 28.36
CA ASP A 122 4.78 32.38 28.28
C ASP A 122 5.23 32.02 26.86
N VAL A 123 4.30 31.94 25.90
CA VAL A 123 4.57 31.60 24.49
C VAL A 123 4.47 32.83 23.58
N ALA A 124 3.77 33.88 24.01
CA ALA A 124 3.47 35.08 23.20
C ALA A 124 4.62 36.09 23.06
N LEU A 125 5.87 35.70 23.38
CA LEU A 125 7.07 36.53 23.28
C LEU A 125 7.78 36.37 21.92
#